data_AF-A0A1G7XX25-F1
#
_entry.id   AF-A0A1G7XX25-F1
#
_cell.length_a   1.000
_cell.length_b   1.000
_cell.length_c   1.000
_cell.angle_alpha   90.00
_cell.angle_beta   90.00
_cell.angle_gamma   90.00
#
_symmetry.space_group_name_H-M   'P 1'
#
loop_
_entity.id
_entity.type
_entity.pdbx_description
1 polymer ?
#
loop_
_entity_poly.entity_id
_entity_poly.type
_entity_poly.pdbx_seq_one_letter_code
_entity_poly.pdbx_strand_id
1 'polypeptide(L)'
;GTSVKGKPRISKKGNRHLRKSLHLPSLSSVKYNKSHRELYARIVAKSGIKMKALIAVQRKMLELIFIVDKNKTEFDNDHQKKRTLDANAESIPLQTSL
;
A
#
# COMPACT_ATOMS: atom_id res chain seq x y z
N GLY A 1 35.29 -8.66 8.23
CA GLY A 1 34.61 -9.44 7.18
C GLY A 1 33.46 -8.66 6.58
N THR A 2 33.40 -8.52 5.26
CA THR A 2 32.37 -7.77 4.50
C THR A 2 31.03 -8.50 4.38
N SER A 3 30.93 -9.74 4.89
CA SER A 3 29.74 -10.60 4.82
C SER A 3 28.51 -10.03 5.53
N VAL A 4 28.69 -9.16 6.53
CA VAL A 4 27.61 -8.70 7.42
C VAL A 4 26.79 -7.53 6.84
N LYS A 5 27.33 -6.78 5.85
CA LYS A 5 26.69 -5.59 5.26
C LYS A 5 26.43 -5.76 3.75
N GLY A 6 25.86 -6.91 3.36
CA GLY A 6 25.45 -7.15 1.98
C GLY A 6 24.28 -6.26 1.52
N LYS A 7 24.07 -6.14 0.20
CA LYS A 7 22.92 -5.42 -0.38
C LYS A 7 21.62 -6.00 0.19
N PRO A 8 20.71 -5.18 0.74
CA PRO A 8 19.55 -5.70 1.42
C PRO A 8 18.56 -6.33 0.43
N ARG A 9 18.31 -7.65 0.55
CA ARG A 9 17.42 -8.43 -0.31
C ARG A 9 16.03 -8.57 0.30
N ILE A 10 15.07 -9.00 -0.51
CA ILE A 10 13.73 -9.37 -0.06
C ILE A 10 13.81 -10.72 0.66
N SER A 11 13.05 -10.87 1.75
CA SER A 11 12.94 -12.14 2.48
C SER A 11 12.34 -13.24 1.60
N LYS A 12 12.78 -14.49 1.80
CA LYS A 12 12.20 -15.67 1.14
C LYS A 12 10.78 -16.00 1.65
N LYS A 13 10.33 -15.32 2.72
CA LYS A 13 9.02 -15.51 3.35
C LYS A 13 7.87 -15.13 2.39
N GLY A 14 6.79 -15.90 2.44
CA GLY A 14 5.57 -15.71 1.64
C GLY A 14 5.56 -16.51 0.33
N ASN A 15 4.38 -16.67 -0.27
CA ASN A 15 4.16 -17.52 -1.44
C ASN A 15 4.82 -16.93 -2.71
N ARG A 16 5.69 -17.72 -3.35
CA ARG A 16 6.38 -17.36 -4.59
C ARG A 16 5.41 -17.18 -5.77
N HIS A 17 4.37 -18.01 -5.86
CA HIS A 17 3.39 -17.95 -6.93
C HIS A 17 2.63 -16.62 -6.91
N LEU A 18 2.15 -16.20 -5.74
CA LEU A 18 1.45 -14.92 -5.59
C LEU A 18 2.34 -13.74 -6.02
N ARG A 19 3.62 -13.71 -5.59
CA ARG A 19 4.54 -12.64 -6.01
C ARG A 19 4.75 -12.58 -7.52
N LYS A 20 4.74 -13.74 -8.20
CA LYS A 20 4.87 -13.84 -9.65
C LYS A 20 3.59 -13.35 -10.34
N SER A 21 2.43 -13.84 -9.92
CA SER A 21 1.14 -13.49 -10.53
C SER A 21 0.79 -12.01 -10.35
N LEU A 22 1.10 -11.41 -9.20
CA LEU A 22 0.83 -10.00 -8.90
C LEU A 22 1.91 -9.04 -9.39
N HIS A 23 2.93 -9.50 -10.12
CA HIS A 23 3.99 -8.59 -10.61
C HIS A 23 3.46 -7.61 -11.66
N LEU A 24 2.83 -8.13 -12.70
CA LEU A 24 2.26 -7.31 -13.77
C LEU A 24 1.09 -6.43 -13.30
N PRO A 25 0.10 -6.95 -12.54
CA PRO A 25 -0.98 -6.12 -11.99
C PRO A 25 -0.47 -4.96 -11.12
N SER A 26 0.58 -5.20 -10.31
CA SER A 26 1.19 -4.17 -9.46
C SER A 26 1.79 -3.03 -10.29
N LEU A 27 2.48 -3.34 -11.39
CA LEU A 27 3.04 -2.34 -12.30
C LEU A 27 1.95 -1.46 -12.93
N SER A 28 0.88 -2.08 -13.44
CA SER A 28 -0.26 -1.35 -13.97
C SER A 28 -0.91 -0.47 -12.90
N SER A 29 -1.04 -0.98 -11.69
CA SER A 29 -1.66 -0.25 -10.59
C SER A 29 -0.85 0.99 -10.17
N VAL A 30 0.48 0.90 -10.16
CA VAL A 30 1.37 2.05 -9.92
C VAL A 30 1.22 3.14 -10.99
N LYS A 31 0.91 2.76 -12.23
CA LYS A 31 0.71 3.71 -13.34
C LYS A 31 -0.60 4.47 -13.22
N TYR A 32 -1.70 3.77 -12.94
CA TYR A 32 -3.04 4.35 -12.99
C TYR A 32 -3.54 4.88 -11.63
N ASN A 33 -3.11 4.30 -10.51
CA ASN A 33 -3.58 4.69 -9.18
C ASN A 33 -2.58 5.59 -8.45
N LYS A 34 -3.01 6.81 -8.11
CA LYS A 34 -2.19 7.82 -7.41
C LYS A 34 -1.69 7.33 -6.04
N SER A 35 -2.51 6.64 -5.25
CA SER A 35 -2.14 6.11 -3.92
C SER A 35 -1.00 5.09 -4.02
N HIS A 36 -1.08 4.20 -5.01
CA HIS A 36 -0.04 3.19 -5.23
C HIS A 36 1.25 3.81 -5.76
N ARG A 37 1.14 4.84 -6.61
CA ARG A 37 2.29 5.60 -7.09
C ARG A 37 3.04 6.30 -5.95
N GLU A 38 2.32 6.95 -5.05
CA GLU A 38 2.90 7.62 -3.88
C GLU A 38 3.57 6.63 -2.93
N LEU A 39 2.91 5.49 -2.64
CA LEU A 39 3.49 4.43 -1.83
C LEU A 39 4.78 3.88 -2.48
N TYR A 40 4.75 3.66 -3.78
CA TYR A 40 5.92 3.21 -4.54
C TYR A 40 7.07 4.22 -4.43
N ALA A 41 6.82 5.50 -4.74
CA ALA A 41 7.81 6.56 -4.71
C ALA A 41 8.45 6.71 -3.31
N ARG A 42 7.63 6.68 -2.25
CA ARG A 42 8.08 6.77 -0.85
C ARG A 42 9.05 5.64 -0.49
N ILE A 43 8.74 4.41 -0.88
CA ILE A 43 9.58 3.24 -0.56
C ILE A 43 10.84 3.21 -1.42
N VAL A 44 10.76 3.63 -2.69
CA VAL A 44 11.94 3.78 -3.54
C VAL A 44 12.87 4.84 -2.97
N ALA A 45 12.35 6.00 -2.54
CA ALA A 45 13.16 7.04 -1.92
C ALA A 45 13.85 6.56 -0.63
N LYS A 46 13.14 5.80 0.22
CA LYS A 46 13.69 5.29 1.49
C LYS A 46 14.72 4.17 1.30
N SER A 47 14.49 3.26 0.35
CA SER A 47 15.27 2.01 0.24
C SER A 47 16.20 1.94 -0.96
N GLY A 48 15.98 2.77 -1.97
CA GLY A 48 16.66 2.73 -3.26
C GLY A 48 16.34 1.49 -4.11
N ILE A 49 15.43 0.60 -3.68
CA ILE A 49 15.19 -0.69 -4.31
C ILE A 49 13.76 -0.76 -4.86
N LYS A 50 13.64 -0.66 -6.19
CA LYS A 50 12.36 -0.73 -6.93
C LYS A 50 11.55 -1.98 -6.60
N MET A 51 12.21 -3.13 -6.44
CA MET A 51 11.52 -4.39 -6.16
C MET A 51 10.85 -4.41 -4.79
N LYS A 52 11.42 -3.74 -3.78
CA LYS A 52 10.80 -3.64 -2.45
C LYS A 52 9.52 -2.80 -2.50
N ALA A 53 9.55 -1.72 -3.28
CA ALA A 53 8.40 -0.88 -3.50
C ALA A 53 7.27 -1.62 -4.22
N LEU A 54 7.58 -2.40 -5.27
CA LEU A 54 6.58 -3.22 -5.96
C LEU A 54 5.93 -4.26 -5.04
N ILE A 55 6.70 -4.93 -4.18
CA ILE A 55 6.15 -5.92 -3.24
C ILE A 55 5.24 -5.26 -2.21
N ALA A 56 5.56 -4.06 -1.76
CA ALA A 56 4.68 -3.32 -0.86
C ALA A 56 3.34 -2.98 -1.54
N VAL A 57 3.35 -2.60 -2.82
CA VAL A 57 2.13 -2.40 -3.62
C VAL A 57 1.37 -3.72 -3.79
N GLN A 58 2.04 -4.83 -4.10
CA GLN A 58 1.40 -6.16 -4.20
C GLN A 58 0.66 -6.53 -2.92
N ARG A 59 1.29 -6.29 -1.76
CA ARG A 59 0.67 -6.54 -0.46
C ARG A 59 -0.58 -5.68 -0.25
N LYS A 60 -0.52 -4.38 -0.55
CA LYS A 60 -1.67 -3.49 -0.42
C LYS A 60 -2.83 -3.93 -1.33
N MET A 61 -2.54 -4.36 -2.55
CA MET A 61 -3.57 -4.92 -3.45
C MET A 61 -4.22 -6.18 -2.89
N LEU A 62 -3.42 -7.11 -2.34
CA LEU A 62 -3.94 -8.33 -1.73
C LEU A 62 -4.83 -8.04 -0.52
N GLU A 63 -4.43 -7.09 0.33
CA GLU A 63 -5.24 -6.65 1.47
C GLU A 63 -6.59 -6.07 0.99
N LEU A 64 -6.58 -5.25 -0.07
CA LEU A 64 -7.81 -4.68 -0.65
C LEU A 64 -8.74 -5.76 -1.18
N ILE A 65 -8.21 -6.74 -1.95
CA ILE A 65 -9.00 -7.85 -2.48
C ILE A 65 -9.66 -8.63 -1.35
N PHE A 66 -8.90 -8.94 -0.29
CA PHE A 66 -9.41 -9.69 0.86
C PHE A 66 -10.51 -8.94 1.62
N ILE A 67 -10.36 -7.63 1.80
CA ILE A 67 -11.37 -6.81 2.50
C ILE A 67 -12.67 -6.76 1.70
N VAL A 68 -12.58 -6.53 0.39
CA VAL A 68 -13.74 -6.49 -0.52
C VAL A 68 -14.48 -7.83 -0.50
N ASP A 69 -13.73 -8.93 -0.62
CA ASP A 69 -14.28 -10.30 -0.59
C ASP A 69 -14.98 -10.60 0.74
N LYS A 70 -14.35 -10.24 1.87
CA LYS A 70 -14.88 -10.51 3.20
C LYS A 70 -16.12 -9.67 3.53
N ASN A 71 -16.10 -8.38 3.21
CA ASN A 71 -17.16 -7.45 3.58
C ASN A 71 -18.31 -7.45 2.57
N LYS A 72 -18.14 -8.06 1.39
CA LYS A 72 -19.10 -8.03 0.27
C LYS A 72 -19.53 -6.61 -0.12
N THR A 73 -18.63 -5.65 0.08
CA THR A 73 -18.85 -4.24 -0.22
C THR A 73 -18.22 -3.87 -1.55
N GLU A 74 -18.83 -2.96 -2.29
CA GLU A 74 -18.25 -2.43 -3.52
C GLU A 74 -16.94 -1.67 -3.25
N PHE A 75 -16.00 -1.76 -4.19
CA PHE A 75 -14.72 -1.06 -4.07
C PHE A 75 -14.90 0.43 -4.37
N ASP A 76 -14.74 1.26 -3.34
CA ASP A 76 -14.72 2.71 -3.47
C ASP A 76 -13.27 3.24 -3.47
N ASN A 77 -12.89 3.93 -4.55
CA ASN A 77 -11.55 4.50 -4.73
C ASN A 77 -11.29 5.66 -3.74
N ASP A 78 -12.34 6.36 -3.32
CA ASP A 78 -12.26 7.49 -2.38
C ASP A 78 -12.47 7.08 -0.93
N HIS A 79 -12.58 5.78 -0.63
CA HIS A 79 -12.74 5.28 0.74
C HIS A 79 -11.64 5.78 1.70
N GLN A 80 -10.41 5.98 1.20
CA GLN A 80 -9.34 6.55 2.03
C GLN A 80 -9.60 8.01 2.41
N LYS A 81 -10.21 8.80 1.50
CA LYS A 81 -10.57 10.20 1.76
C LYS A 81 -11.75 10.29 2.72
N LYS A 82 -12.78 9.45 2.52
CA LYS A 82 -13.94 9.36 3.41
C LYS A 82 -13.52 9.06 4.85
N ARG A 83 -12.67 8.04 5.04
CA ARG A 83 -12.11 7.70 6.35
C ARG A 83 -11.33 8.85 7.02
N THR A 84 -10.59 9.66 6.25
CA THR A 84 -9.91 10.84 6.82
C THR A 84 -10.86 11.99 7.15
N LEU A 85 -11.97 12.14 6.42
CA LEU A 85 -13.00 13.14 6.72
C LEU A 85 -13.75 12.77 8.00
N ASP A 86 -14.12 11.50 8.15
CA ASP A 86 -14.80 11.00 9.36
C ASP A 86 -13.93 11.15 10.61
N ALA A 87 -12.62 10.87 10.51
CA ALA A 87 -11.66 11.03 11.60
C ALA A 87 -11.37 12.50 11.98
N ASN A 88 -11.58 13.45 11.06
CA ASN A 88 -11.45 14.89 11.31
C ASN A 88 -12.76 15.52 11.84
N ALA A 89 -13.91 14.88 11.61
CA ALA A 89 -15.20 15.32 12.16
C ALA A 89 -15.30 15.05 13.68
N GLU A 90 -14.65 13.98 14.17
CA GLU A 90 -14.60 13.65 15.60
C GLU A 90 -13.62 14.52 16.42
N SER A 91 -12.79 15.35 15.78
CA SER A 91 -11.78 16.19 16.45
C SER A 91 -12.18 17.66 16.64
N ILE A 92 -13.43 18.04 16.35
CA ILE A 92 -13.98 19.36 16.67
C ILE A 92 -14.94 19.25 17.88
N PRO A 93 -14.45 19.16 19.13
CA PRO A 93 -15.31 19.35 20.28
C PRO A 93 -15.53 20.85 20.51
N LEU A 94 -16.78 21.29 20.30
CA LEU A 94 -17.45 22.37 21.04
C LEU A 94 -16.65 23.66 21.30
N GLN A 95 -16.28 24.41 20.26
CA GLN A 95 -15.93 25.84 20.38
C GLN A 95 -16.75 26.70 19.42
N THR A 96 -18.07 26.52 19.43
CA THR A 96 -19.02 27.47 18.84
C THR A 96 -20.20 27.57 19.80
N SER A 97 -20.03 28.38 20.84
CA SER A 97 -21.10 29.06 21.58
C SER A 97 -20.48 29.86 22.74
N LEU A 98 -20.22 31.13 22.47
CA LEU A 98 -20.49 32.33 23.28
C LEU A 98 -19.73 33.51 22.66
#